data_AF-A0A3E0PS19-F1
#
_entry.id   AF-A0A3E0PS19-F1
#
_cell.length_a   1.000
_cell.length_b   1.000
_cell.length_c   1.000
_cell.angle_alpha   90.00
_cell.angle_beta   90.00
_cell.angle_gamma   90.00
#
_symmetry.space_group_name_H-M   'P 1'
#
loop_
_entity.id
_entity.type
_entity.pdbx_description
1 polymer ?
#
loop_
_entity_poly.entity_id
_entity_poly.type
_entity_poly.pdbx_seq_one_letter_code
_entity_poly.pdbx_strand_id
1 'polypeptide(L)'
;MSSLEDLVTSTPGFDRAFILLGGVTEKGYDSAVGRAKTWSSSGEKVIWFDGWSPGANGPILMEQGLIVVRYSAAERNRLPVRAQVKAENRSASRGDPWAFWAKMIRKLNTATRGYFSWRLISGQVRALQSLVEPGMVVYCDDHAATAAWHAARIWPNAPIARA
;
A
#
# COMPACT_ATOMS: atom_id res chain seq x y z
N MET A 1 9.27 7.26 19.55
CA MET A 1 8.34 7.43 18.42
C MET A 1 6.98 6.91 18.87
N SER A 2 5.91 7.68 18.64
CA SER A 2 4.55 7.27 18.98
C SER A 2 4.12 6.08 18.12
N SER A 3 3.31 5.18 18.67
CA SER A 3 2.70 4.11 17.88
C SER A 3 1.62 4.68 16.95
N LEU A 4 1.18 3.88 15.97
CA LEU A 4 0.11 4.29 15.07
C LEU A 4 -1.22 4.45 15.83
N GLU A 5 -1.46 3.56 16.80
CA GLU A 5 -2.61 3.61 17.69
C GLU A 5 -2.61 4.89 18.52
N ASP A 6 -1.46 5.29 19.07
CA ASP A 6 -1.32 6.53 19.82
C ASP A 6 -1.66 7.74 18.94
N LEU A 7 -1.16 7.78 17.70
CA LEU A 7 -1.43 8.91 16.80
C LEU A 7 -2.91 8.99 16.42
N VAL A 8 -3.55 7.86 16.13
CA VAL A 8 -4.98 7.82 15.78
C VAL A 8 -5.86 8.19 16.96
N THR A 9 -5.55 7.71 18.15
CA THR A 9 -6.36 7.99 19.36
C THR A 9 -6.15 9.39 19.91
N SER A 10 -4.94 9.96 19.79
CA SER A 10 -4.63 11.30 20.27
C SER A 10 -4.98 12.41 19.27
N THR A 11 -5.29 12.08 18.01
CA THR A 11 -5.59 13.07 16.96
C THR A 11 -7.07 13.01 16.56
N PRO A 12 -7.87 14.06 16.83
CA PRO A 12 -9.28 14.07 16.47
C PRO A 12 -9.56 13.86 14.97
N GLY A 13 -10.62 13.10 14.67
CA GLY A 13 -11.15 12.86 13.33
C GLY A 13 -10.56 11.65 12.59
N PHE A 14 -9.58 10.95 13.18
CA PHE A 14 -9.00 9.74 12.58
C PHE A 14 -9.82 8.47 12.83
N ASP A 15 -10.87 8.55 13.66
CA ASP A 15 -11.90 7.52 13.81
C ASP A 15 -12.60 7.22 12.48
N ARG A 16 -12.65 8.21 11.56
CA ARG A 16 -13.13 8.07 10.19
C ARG A 16 -12.13 8.61 9.17
N ALA A 17 -11.12 7.79 8.84
CA ALA A 17 -10.06 8.14 7.91
C ALA A 17 -10.14 7.41 6.56
N PHE A 18 -9.55 7.98 5.53
CA PHE A 18 -9.22 7.28 4.29
C PHE A 18 -7.95 6.44 4.49
N ILE A 19 -8.00 5.18 4.11
CA ILE A 19 -6.84 4.30 4.14
C ILE A 19 -6.21 4.25 2.75
N LEU A 20 -4.97 4.72 2.64
CA LEU A 20 -4.22 4.70 1.40
C LEU A 20 -3.11 3.64 1.48
N LEU A 21 -3.27 2.59 0.68
CA LEU A 21 -2.30 1.51 0.55
C LEU A 21 -1.34 1.87 -0.59
N GLY A 22 -0.21 2.47 -0.20
CA GLY A 22 0.83 2.88 -1.13
C GLY A 22 1.41 1.69 -1.89
N GLY A 23 1.73 1.92 -3.17
CA GLY A 23 2.36 0.91 -4.01
C GLY A 23 3.80 0.62 -3.59
N VAL A 24 4.28 -0.58 -3.91
CA VAL A 24 5.71 -0.96 -3.81
C VAL A 24 6.44 -0.74 -5.14
N THR A 25 5.89 0.13 -5.98
CA THR A 25 6.46 0.60 -7.24
C THR A 25 6.54 2.11 -7.24
N GLU A 26 7.46 2.68 -8.01
CA GLU A 26 7.63 4.13 -8.17
C GLU A 26 6.34 4.80 -8.64
N LYS A 27 5.71 4.25 -9.67
CA LYS A 27 4.42 4.74 -10.18
C LYS A 27 3.31 4.69 -9.13
N GLY A 28 3.25 3.60 -8.37
CA GLY A 28 2.28 3.45 -7.28
C GLY A 28 2.52 4.45 -6.14
N TYR A 29 3.79 4.77 -5.87
CA TYR A 29 4.18 5.80 -4.91
C TYR A 29 3.76 7.19 -5.37
N ASP A 30 4.06 7.58 -6.61
CA ASP A 30 3.68 8.90 -7.14
C ASP A 30 2.17 9.10 -7.13
N SER A 31 1.42 8.05 -7.50
CA SER A 31 -0.04 8.04 -7.41
C SER A 31 -0.53 8.18 -5.97
N ALA A 32 0.12 7.51 -5.01
CA ALA A 32 -0.21 7.63 -3.59
C ALA A 32 0.06 9.05 -3.07
N VAL A 33 1.21 9.63 -3.39
CA VAL A 33 1.57 11.00 -3.00
C VAL A 33 0.54 12.00 -3.51
N GLY A 34 0.14 11.89 -4.78
CA GLY A 34 -0.88 12.76 -5.37
C GLY A 34 -2.22 12.68 -4.63
N ARG A 35 -2.69 11.46 -4.34
CA ARG A 35 -3.94 11.22 -3.59
C ARG A 35 -3.86 11.73 -2.15
N ALA A 36 -2.80 11.35 -1.43
CA ALA A 36 -2.58 11.75 -0.04
C ALA A 36 -2.61 13.28 0.11
N LYS A 37 -1.87 14.00 -0.74
CA LYS A 37 -1.84 15.47 -0.75
C LYS A 37 -3.20 16.08 -1.08
N THR A 38 -3.91 15.52 -2.05
CA THR A 38 -5.21 16.04 -2.48
C THR A 38 -6.23 15.94 -1.34
N TRP A 39 -6.34 14.78 -0.70
CA TRP A 39 -7.27 14.55 0.40
C TRP A 39 -6.89 15.29 1.68
N SER A 40 -5.61 15.30 2.05
CA SER A 40 -5.17 16.05 3.23
C SER A 40 -5.44 17.55 3.05
N SER A 41 -5.24 18.08 1.84
CA SER A 41 -5.52 19.50 1.52
C SER A 41 -7.02 19.83 1.51
N SER A 42 -7.90 18.85 1.28
CA SER A 42 -9.35 19.04 1.39
C SER A 42 -9.88 18.87 2.83
N GLY A 43 -8.98 18.65 3.80
CA GLY A 43 -9.34 18.47 5.22
C GLY A 43 -9.66 17.04 5.62
N GLU A 44 -9.56 16.08 4.69
CA GLU A 44 -9.82 14.67 4.97
C GLU A 44 -8.69 14.06 5.81
N LYS A 45 -9.05 13.13 6.70
CA LYS A 45 -8.05 12.36 7.44
C LYS A 45 -7.57 11.19 6.60
N VAL A 46 -6.26 11.05 6.47
CA VAL A 46 -5.65 10.01 5.63
C VAL A 46 -4.60 9.25 6.42
N ILE A 47 -4.68 7.93 6.43
CA ILE A 47 -3.61 7.05 6.90
C ILE A 47 -2.99 6.40 5.67
N TRP A 48 -1.76 6.79 5.36
CA TRP A 48 -1.03 6.32 4.20
C TRP A 48 0.07 5.34 4.60
N PHE A 49 -0.03 4.12 4.10
CA PHE A 49 0.99 3.09 4.22
C PHE A 49 2.02 3.23 3.09
N ASP A 50 3.11 3.92 3.36
CA ASP A 50 4.19 4.19 2.40
C ASP A 50 5.19 3.02 2.37
N GLY A 51 4.99 2.11 1.42
CA GLY A 51 5.87 0.97 1.17
C GLY A 51 7.11 1.27 0.33
N TRP A 52 7.27 2.50 -0.18
CA TRP A 52 8.26 2.81 -1.21
C TRP A 52 9.36 3.78 -0.78
N SER A 53 9.06 4.89 -0.09
CA SER A 53 10.10 5.90 0.22
C SER A 53 11.01 5.52 1.40
N PRO A 54 12.34 5.71 1.32
CA PRO A 54 13.19 5.68 2.51
C PRO A 54 12.83 6.85 3.43
N GLY A 55 12.64 6.56 4.72
CA GLY A 55 12.45 7.57 5.75
C GLY A 55 12.65 7.00 7.15
N ALA A 56 12.51 7.85 8.16
CA ALA A 56 12.50 7.41 9.56
C ALA A 56 11.37 6.38 9.77
N ASN A 57 11.69 5.28 10.45
CA ASN A 57 10.79 4.12 10.60
C ASN A 57 9.60 4.46 11.48
N GLY A 58 8.39 4.14 11.04
CA GLY A 58 7.20 4.25 11.86
C GLY A 58 6.26 5.36 11.39
N PRO A 59 5.13 5.52 12.11
CA PRO A 59 4.09 6.45 11.73
C PRO A 59 4.47 7.88 12.11
N ILE A 60 4.14 8.83 11.23
CA ILE A 60 4.42 10.25 11.41
C ILE A 60 3.15 11.02 11.07
N LEU A 61 2.66 11.84 12.01
CA LEU A 61 1.60 12.80 11.75
C LEU A 61 2.19 14.03 11.04
N MET A 62 1.61 14.39 9.90
CA MET A 62 1.90 15.62 9.16
C MET A 62 0.81 16.67 9.43
N GLU A 63 1.14 17.96 9.25
CA GLU A 63 0.34 19.13 9.68
C GLU A 63 -1.07 19.27 9.04
N GLN A 64 -1.53 18.30 8.24
CA GLN A 64 -2.75 18.41 7.42
C GLN A 64 -3.69 17.20 7.56
N GLY A 65 -3.67 16.50 8.69
CA GLY A 65 -4.52 15.31 8.88
C GLY A 65 -4.05 14.09 8.08
N LEU A 66 -2.75 14.02 7.80
CA LEU A 66 -2.12 12.89 7.12
C LEU A 66 -1.20 12.17 8.10
N ILE A 67 -1.46 10.89 8.38
CA ILE A 67 -0.51 10.00 9.02
C ILE A 67 0.20 9.20 7.93
N VAL A 68 1.52 9.28 7.87
CA VAL A 68 2.34 8.47 6.97
C VAL A 68 3.02 7.37 7.76
N VAL A 69 2.72 6.11 7.41
CA VAL A 69 3.32 4.92 7.99
C VAL A 69 4.47 4.48 7.10
N ARG A 70 5.71 4.74 7.54
CA ARG A 70 6.95 4.43 6.79
C ARG A 70 7.61 3.17 7.31
N TYR A 71 8.28 2.45 6.40
CA TYR A 71 9.03 1.24 6.70
C TYR A 71 10.52 1.38 6.40
N SER A 72 11.36 0.74 7.20
CA SER A 72 12.81 0.77 7.05
C SER A 72 13.27 0.19 5.72
N ALA A 73 14.48 0.55 5.29
CA ALA A 73 15.12 -0.13 4.17
C ALA A 73 15.27 -1.64 4.41
N ALA A 74 15.53 -2.07 5.65
CA ALA A 74 15.64 -3.49 6.00
C ALA A 74 14.30 -4.23 5.85
N GLU A 75 13.19 -3.62 6.25
CA GLU A 75 11.85 -4.17 6.09
C GLU A 75 11.42 -4.20 4.61
N ARG A 76 11.76 -3.16 3.85
CA ARG A 76 11.52 -3.10 2.40
C ARG A 76 12.38 -4.09 1.61
N ASN A 77 13.65 -4.28 1.98
CA ASN A 77 14.54 -5.22 1.30
C ASN A 77 14.16 -6.70 1.52
N ARG A 78 13.27 -6.98 2.47
CA ARG A 78 12.61 -8.29 2.59
C ARG A 78 11.52 -8.52 1.54
N LEU A 79 11.06 -7.48 0.85
CA LEU A 79 10.27 -7.62 -0.36
C LEU A 79 11.22 -8.09 -1.48
N PRO A 80 10.97 -9.21 -2.17
CA PRO A 80 11.84 -9.67 -3.25
C PRO A 80 11.82 -8.66 -4.40
N VAL A 81 12.84 -7.79 -4.47
CA VAL A 81 12.91 -6.70 -5.46
C VAL A 81 13.29 -7.23 -6.85
N ARG A 82 13.89 -8.41 -7.00
CA ARG A 82 14.47 -8.83 -8.30
C ARG A 82 13.91 -10.14 -8.84
N ALA A 83 12.66 -10.10 -9.27
CA ALA A 83 12.22 -10.90 -10.41
C ALA A 83 11.85 -9.95 -11.57
N GLN A 84 12.75 -9.03 -11.91
CA GLN A 84 12.72 -8.40 -13.24
C GLN A 84 13.11 -9.50 -14.23
N VAL A 85 12.14 -10.32 -14.62
CA VAL A 85 12.32 -11.14 -15.79
C VAL A 85 12.39 -10.17 -16.95
N LYS A 86 13.56 -10.08 -17.59
CA LYS A 86 13.81 -9.44 -18.89
C LYS A 86 12.98 -10.11 -20.01
N ALA A 87 11.67 -10.27 -19.81
CA ALA A 87 10.73 -10.79 -20.79
C ALA A 87 10.02 -9.67 -21.56
N GLU A 88 10.19 -8.40 -21.16
CA GLU A 88 9.48 -7.27 -21.77
C GLU A 88 9.97 -6.90 -23.18
N ASN A 89 11.15 -7.37 -23.63
CA ASN A 89 11.76 -6.89 -24.88
C ASN A 89 11.80 -7.89 -26.06
N ARG A 90 11.04 -8.98 -26.05
CA ARG A 90 10.85 -9.79 -27.26
C ARG A 90 9.38 -9.88 -27.60
N SER A 91 9.00 -9.30 -28.75
CA SER A 91 7.68 -9.44 -29.35
C SER A 91 7.41 -10.92 -29.61
N ALA A 92 6.79 -11.59 -28.64
CA ALA A 92 6.44 -12.99 -28.78
C ALA A 92 5.28 -13.11 -29.78
N SER A 93 5.53 -13.80 -30.88
CA SER A 93 4.53 -14.19 -31.86
C SER A 93 3.49 -15.12 -31.22
N ARG A 94 2.26 -15.15 -31.77
CA ARG A 94 1.20 -16.07 -31.33
C ARG A 94 1.72 -17.51 -31.40
N GLY A 95 1.75 -18.20 -30.25
CA GLY A 95 2.18 -19.60 -30.15
C GLY A 95 3.51 -19.82 -29.42
N ASP A 96 4.22 -18.77 -29.03
CA ASP A 96 5.49 -18.89 -28.31
C ASP A 96 5.29 -19.37 -26.86
N PRO A 97 5.80 -20.56 -26.47
CA PRO A 97 5.81 -21.02 -25.07
C PRO A 97 6.42 -19.98 -24.12
N TRP A 98 7.33 -19.14 -24.62
CA TRP A 98 7.96 -18.07 -23.85
C TRP A 98 6.97 -16.98 -23.43
N ALA A 99 5.96 -16.66 -24.25
CA ALA A 99 4.91 -15.71 -23.89
C ALA A 99 4.06 -16.23 -22.72
N PHE A 100 3.76 -17.53 -22.73
CA PHE A 100 3.04 -18.19 -21.64
C PHE A 100 3.86 -18.14 -20.35
N TRP A 101 5.14 -18.54 -20.40
CA TRP A 101 6.04 -18.49 -19.26
C TRP A 101 6.22 -17.07 -18.71
N ALA A 102 6.43 -16.08 -19.57
CA ALA A 102 6.51 -14.68 -19.19
C ALA A 102 5.25 -14.21 -18.44
N LYS A 103 4.06 -14.56 -18.95
CA LYS A 103 2.78 -14.21 -18.31
C LYS A 103 2.62 -14.90 -16.96
N MET A 104 2.99 -16.17 -16.85
CA MET A 104 2.95 -16.92 -15.60
C MET A 104 3.90 -16.34 -14.56
N ILE A 105 5.15 -16.08 -14.94
CA ILE A 105 6.16 -15.51 -14.04
C ILE A 105 5.73 -14.12 -13.58
N ARG A 106 5.15 -13.29 -14.46
CA ARG A 106 4.59 -11.99 -14.08
C ARG A 106 3.51 -12.14 -12.99
N LYS A 107 2.57 -13.07 -13.17
CA LYS A 107 1.52 -13.33 -12.16
C LYS A 107 2.10 -13.80 -10.83
N LEU A 108 3.07 -14.73 -10.86
CA LEU A 108 3.76 -15.21 -9.66
C LEU A 108 4.49 -14.08 -8.94
N ASN A 109 5.18 -13.21 -9.69
CA ASN A 109 5.85 -12.04 -9.14
C ASN A 109 4.85 -11.08 -8.47
N THR A 110 3.74 -10.76 -9.15
CA THR A 110 2.67 -9.94 -8.57
C THR A 110 2.11 -10.55 -7.29
N ALA A 111 1.77 -11.84 -7.29
CA ALA A 111 1.23 -12.53 -6.12
C ALA A 111 2.23 -12.56 -4.94
N THR A 112 3.50 -12.86 -5.24
CA THR A 112 4.57 -12.93 -4.24
C THR A 112 4.80 -11.54 -3.62
N ARG A 113 4.93 -10.50 -4.44
CA ARG A 113 5.09 -9.12 -3.97
C ARG A 113 3.88 -8.64 -3.18
N GLY A 114 2.66 -8.98 -3.63
CA GLY A 114 1.44 -8.64 -2.90
C GLY A 114 1.37 -9.32 -1.53
N TYR A 115 1.79 -10.58 -1.44
CA TYR A 115 1.90 -11.27 -0.14
C TYR A 115 2.91 -10.59 0.79
N PHE A 116 4.09 -10.24 0.29
CA PHE A 116 5.11 -9.56 1.10
C PHE A 116 4.69 -8.14 1.50
N SER A 117 4.02 -7.40 0.60
CA SER A 117 3.42 -6.10 0.90
C SER A 117 2.38 -6.21 2.01
N TRP A 118 1.47 -7.19 1.92
CA TRP A 118 0.50 -7.43 3.00
C TRP A 118 1.20 -7.78 4.32
N ARG A 119 2.17 -8.70 4.29
CA ARG A 119 2.92 -9.10 5.50
C ARG A 119 3.59 -7.90 6.18
N LEU A 120 4.12 -6.97 5.39
CA LEU A 120 4.74 -5.74 5.89
C LEU A 120 3.74 -4.86 6.66
N ILE A 121 2.54 -4.67 6.11
CA ILE A 121 1.58 -3.71 6.68
C ILE A 121 0.58 -4.33 7.67
N SER A 122 0.39 -5.65 7.63
CA SER A 122 -0.72 -6.34 8.30
C SER A 122 -0.81 -6.09 9.81
N GLY A 123 0.33 -5.94 10.50
CA GLY A 123 0.35 -5.65 11.93
C GLY A 123 -0.27 -4.28 12.23
N GLN A 124 0.14 -3.27 11.46
CA GLN A 124 -0.37 -1.90 11.58
C GLN A 124 -1.85 -1.81 11.17
N VAL A 125 -2.24 -2.48 10.08
CA VAL A 125 -3.65 -2.52 9.64
C VAL A 125 -4.55 -3.18 10.69
N ARG A 126 -4.09 -4.28 11.33
CA ARG A 126 -4.86 -4.95 12.39
C ARG A 126 -4.96 -4.12 13.66
N ALA A 127 -3.92 -3.37 14.01
CA ALA A 127 -3.96 -2.44 15.14
C ALA A 127 -5.03 -1.35 14.96
N LEU A 128 -5.31 -0.96 13.71
CA LEU A 128 -6.36 0.01 13.40
C LEU A 128 -7.79 -0.56 13.40
N GLN A 129 -7.96 -1.88 13.43
CA GLN A 129 -9.25 -2.53 13.16
C GLN A 129 -10.39 -2.02 14.05
N SER A 130 -10.11 -1.77 15.34
CA SER A 130 -11.10 -1.26 16.31
C SER A 130 -11.04 0.24 16.52
N LEU A 131 -10.09 0.94 15.89
CA LEU A 131 -9.83 2.36 16.10
C LEU A 131 -10.36 3.22 14.94
N VAL A 132 -10.48 2.64 13.75
CA VAL A 132 -10.83 3.34 12.52
C VAL A 132 -11.94 2.60 11.80
N GLU A 133 -12.97 3.34 11.39
CA GLU A 133 -13.93 2.92 10.38
C GLU A 133 -13.63 3.65 9.07
N PRO A 134 -12.94 3.01 8.10
CA PRO A 134 -12.48 3.72 6.93
C PRO A 134 -13.62 4.26 6.07
N GLY A 135 -13.52 5.53 5.67
CA GLY A 135 -14.41 6.10 4.65
C GLY A 135 -14.21 5.44 3.29
N MET A 136 -12.97 5.02 3.00
CA MET A 136 -12.59 4.27 1.80
C MET A 136 -11.19 3.66 1.98
N VAL A 137 -10.94 2.52 1.36
CA VAL A 137 -9.61 1.93 1.21
C VAL A 137 -9.17 2.05 -0.25
N VAL A 138 -8.02 2.67 -0.50
CA VAL A 138 -7.50 2.88 -1.85
C VAL A 138 -6.14 2.24 -2.04
N TYR A 139 -5.95 1.53 -3.14
CA TYR A 139 -4.67 0.91 -3.50
C TYR A 139 -4.11 1.48 -4.80
N CYS A 140 -2.80 1.74 -4.82
CA CYS A 140 -2.18 2.52 -5.90
C CYS A 140 -1.48 1.69 -7.00
N ASP A 141 -1.26 0.39 -6.78
CA ASP A 141 -0.71 -0.51 -7.80
C ASP A 141 -1.21 -1.95 -7.66
N ASP A 142 -0.89 -2.79 -8.65
CA ASP A 142 -1.32 -4.19 -8.66
C ASP A 142 -0.71 -5.02 -7.52
N HIS A 143 0.37 -4.55 -6.89
CA HIS A 143 0.98 -5.23 -5.75
C HIS A 143 0.25 -4.92 -4.45
N ALA A 144 -0.29 -3.71 -4.30
CA ALA A 144 -1.15 -3.33 -3.18
C ALA A 144 -2.55 -3.98 -3.23
N ALA A 145 -2.93 -4.61 -4.35
CA ALA A 145 -4.22 -5.29 -4.49
C ALA A 145 -4.42 -6.41 -3.44
N THR A 146 -3.38 -7.17 -3.09
CA THR A 146 -3.45 -8.18 -2.03
C THR A 146 -3.73 -7.55 -0.66
N ALA A 147 -3.07 -6.43 -0.36
CA ALA A 147 -3.32 -5.68 0.86
C ALA A 147 -4.75 -5.14 0.91
N ALA A 148 -5.26 -4.62 -0.21
CA ALA A 148 -6.65 -4.15 -0.33
C ALA A 148 -7.66 -5.29 -0.09
N TRP A 149 -7.41 -6.48 -0.66
CA TRP A 149 -8.26 -7.65 -0.43
C TRP A 149 -8.31 -8.06 1.04
N HIS A 150 -7.18 -8.01 1.75
CA HIS A 150 -7.16 -8.27 3.18
C HIS A 150 -7.84 -7.16 4.00
N ALA A 151 -7.64 -5.90 3.62
CA ALA A 151 -8.33 -4.77 4.25
C ALA A 151 -9.85 -4.89 4.12
N ALA A 152 -10.35 -5.37 2.97
CA ALA A 152 -11.78 -5.67 2.75
C ALA A 152 -12.37 -6.63 3.79
N ARG A 153 -11.56 -7.55 4.31
CA ARG A 153 -12.00 -8.53 5.31
C ARG A 153 -11.99 -7.97 6.72
N ILE A 154 -11.17 -6.95 6.97
CA ILE A 154 -11.06 -6.26 8.25
C ILE A 154 -12.16 -5.21 8.34
N TRP A 155 -12.41 -4.47 7.25
CA TRP A 155 -13.42 -3.44 7.14
C TRP A 155 -14.40 -3.77 5.99
N PRO A 156 -15.36 -4.68 6.22
CA PRO A 156 -16.26 -5.17 5.17
C PRO A 156 -17.20 -4.10 4.59
N ASN A 157 -17.44 -3.02 5.35
CA ASN A 157 -18.32 -1.93 4.94
C ASN A 157 -17.58 -0.79 4.22
N ALA A 158 -16.24 -0.80 4.24
CA ALA A 158 -15.45 0.24 3.61
C ALA A 158 -15.39 0.03 2.08
N PRO A 159 -15.76 1.05 1.27
CA PRO A 159 -15.57 0.99 -0.18
C PRO A 159 -14.10 0.80 -0.53
N ILE A 160 -13.82 0.00 -1.57
CA ILE A 160 -12.46 -0.23 -2.07
C ILE A 160 -12.33 0.32 -3.49
N ALA A 161 -11.32 1.16 -3.70
CA ALA A 161 -11.05 1.74 -5.01
C ALA A 161 -9.57 1.63 -5.40
N ARG A 162 -9.32 1.67 -6.71
CA ARG A 162 -7.96 1.83 -7.26
C ARG A 162 -7.70 3.32 -7.46
N ALA A 163 -6.49 3.77 -7.10
CA ALA A 163 -6.08 5.17 -7.25
C ALA A 163 -6.01 5.63 -8.70
#